data_AF-W6TZB6-F1
#
_entry.id   AF-W6TZB6-F1
#
_cell.length_a   1.000
_cell.length_b   1.000
_cell.length_c   1.000
_cell.angle_alpha   90.00
_cell.angle_beta   90.00
_cell.angle_gamma   90.00
#
_symmetry.space_group_name_H-M   'P 1'
#
loop_
_entity.id
_entity.type
_entity.pdbx_description
1 polymer ?
#
loop_
_entity_poly.entity_id
_entity_poly.type
_entity_poly.pdbx_seq_one_letter_code
_entity_poly.pdbx_strand_id
1 'polypeptide(L)'
;MQLTIENGTCIVNGTIWGTPCQDYNGTVNITLNDVNTQKVLWTFLTFNRSISVVTTFFVPYCNFSQPSPDEVDLRTSFPLSRFVKGHQFFSVDFAVGGAESDGVAALVLNATTEMQLTIEDGQCMVNGTIWGTPCQDYNDDLVKNETANLRIFHANFTLLPNVQQEVLTWKGDKTRLSVTVDYTQSGISPEVAECDSKLK
;
A
#
# COMPACT_ATOMS: atom_id res chain seq x y z
N MET A 1 -15.52 -4.67 -9.82
CA MET A 1 -16.18 -5.99 -9.70
C MET A 1 -16.28 -6.33 -8.22
N GLN A 2 -17.33 -7.02 -7.79
CA GLN A 2 -17.58 -7.31 -6.38
C GLN A 2 -17.51 -8.83 -6.14
N LEU A 3 -16.89 -9.22 -5.03
CA LEU A 3 -16.87 -10.59 -4.53
C LEU A 3 -18.09 -10.83 -3.65
N THR A 4 -18.79 -11.94 -3.87
CA THR A 4 -19.87 -12.44 -3.01
C THR A 4 -19.43 -13.76 -2.38
N ILE A 5 -19.94 -14.05 -1.18
CA ILE A 5 -19.75 -15.33 -0.51
C ILE A 5 -21.09 -16.06 -0.50
N GLU A 6 -21.16 -17.19 -1.18
CA GLU A 6 -22.37 -18.01 -1.31
C GLU A 6 -22.06 -19.43 -0.86
N ASN A 7 -22.75 -19.92 0.17
CA ASN A 7 -22.59 -21.28 0.72
C ASN A 7 -21.12 -21.69 0.94
N GLY A 8 -20.29 -20.78 1.47
CA GLY A 8 -18.88 -21.06 1.74
C GLY A 8 -17.93 -20.88 0.54
N THR A 9 -18.41 -20.33 -0.57
CA THR A 9 -17.66 -20.16 -1.82
C THR A 9 -17.53 -18.69 -2.18
N CYS A 10 -16.32 -18.23 -2.53
CA CYS A 10 -16.09 -16.90 -3.09
C CYS A 10 -16.46 -16.89 -4.58
N ILE A 11 -17.35 -15.99 -4.98
CA ILE A 11 -17.84 -15.87 -6.35
C ILE A 11 -17.64 -14.42 -6.84
N VAL A 12 -17.14 -14.27 -8.06
CA VAL A 12 -17.06 -12.97 -8.75
C VAL A 12 -17.64 -13.15 -10.15
N ASN A 13 -18.66 -12.37 -10.48
CA ASN A 13 -19.33 -12.42 -11.79
C ASN A 13 -19.78 -13.86 -12.19
N GLY A 14 -20.33 -14.61 -11.23
CA GLY A 14 -20.76 -16.00 -11.41
C GLY A 14 -19.63 -17.02 -11.52
N THR A 15 -18.36 -16.61 -11.46
CA THR A 15 -17.19 -17.50 -11.50
C THR A 15 -16.72 -17.81 -10.07
N ILE A 16 -16.48 -19.08 -9.78
CA ILE A 16 -15.93 -19.52 -8.50
C ILE A 16 -14.46 -19.11 -8.43
N TRP A 17 -14.12 -18.29 -7.44
CA TRP A 17 -12.75 -17.87 -7.16
C TRP A 17 -12.06 -18.77 -6.14
N GLY A 18 -12.79 -19.31 -5.16
CA GLY A 18 -12.23 -20.27 -4.22
C GLY A 18 -13.15 -20.66 -3.07
N THR A 19 -12.67 -21.60 -2.26
CA THR A 19 -13.36 -22.16 -1.09
C THR A 19 -12.33 -22.77 -0.13
N PRO A 20 -12.50 -22.68 1.21
CA PRO A 20 -13.63 -22.09 1.92
C PRO A 20 -13.55 -20.56 2.03
N CYS A 21 -14.69 -19.89 1.89
CA CYS A 21 -14.84 -18.46 2.15
C CYS A 21 -15.92 -18.22 3.19
N GLN A 22 -15.63 -17.40 4.20
CA GLN A 22 -16.53 -17.20 5.33
C GLN A 22 -16.53 -15.75 5.77
N ASP A 23 -17.71 -15.22 6.03
CA ASP A 23 -17.91 -13.91 6.64
C ASP A 23 -18.33 -14.14 8.10
N TYR A 24 -17.49 -13.66 9.03
CA TYR A 24 -17.76 -13.69 10.46
C TYR A 24 -18.01 -12.26 10.96
N ASN A 25 -18.55 -12.14 12.16
CA ASN A 25 -18.71 -10.84 12.79
C ASN A 25 -17.35 -10.16 13.03
N GLY A 26 -16.99 -9.23 12.15
CA GLY A 26 -15.77 -8.43 12.23
C GLY A 26 -14.56 -8.98 11.47
N THR A 27 -14.64 -10.18 10.88
CA THR A 27 -13.54 -10.79 10.13
C THR A 27 -14.06 -11.55 8.92
N VAL A 28 -13.37 -11.46 7.79
CA VAL A 28 -13.68 -12.22 6.59
C VAL A 28 -12.49 -13.11 6.20
N ASN A 29 -12.78 -14.38 5.90
CA ASN A 29 -11.82 -15.33 5.35
C ASN A 29 -12.11 -15.51 3.87
N ILE A 30 -11.14 -15.13 3.03
CA ILE A 30 -11.21 -15.26 1.57
C ILE A 30 -10.15 -16.26 1.14
N THR A 31 -10.58 -17.36 0.53
CA THR A 31 -9.68 -18.34 -0.10
C THR A 31 -9.78 -18.20 -1.61
N LEU A 32 -8.63 -18.19 -2.28
CA LEU A 32 -8.52 -18.11 -3.73
C LEU A 32 -7.83 -19.38 -4.24
N ASN A 33 -8.44 -20.03 -5.23
CA ASN A 33 -7.88 -21.25 -5.85
C ASN A 33 -6.67 -20.93 -6.74
N ASP A 34 -6.70 -19.77 -7.43
CA ASP A 34 -5.63 -19.33 -8.31
C ASP A 34 -5.41 -17.81 -8.15
N VAL A 35 -4.28 -17.44 -7.56
CA VAL A 35 -3.89 -16.04 -7.34
C VAL A 35 -3.48 -15.31 -8.62
N ASN A 36 -3.27 -16.02 -9.74
CA ASN A 36 -2.87 -15.41 -11.02
C ASN A 36 -4.04 -14.80 -11.80
N THR A 37 -5.28 -15.10 -11.40
CA THR A 37 -6.50 -14.62 -12.10
C THR A 37 -6.85 -13.16 -11.79
N GLN A 38 -6.20 -12.57 -10.77
CA GLN A 38 -6.34 -11.17 -10.39
C GLN A 38 -5.01 -10.61 -9.88
N LYS A 39 -4.77 -9.32 -10.11
CA LYS A 39 -3.57 -8.64 -9.59
C LYS A 39 -3.76 -8.10 -8.18
N VAL A 40 -5.00 -7.80 -7.79
CA VAL A 40 -5.29 -7.09 -6.55
C VAL A 40 -6.72 -7.36 -6.08
N LEU A 41 -6.90 -7.49 -4.77
CA LEU A 41 -8.19 -7.45 -4.08
C LEU A 41 -8.34 -6.12 -3.36
N TRP A 42 -9.47 -5.45 -3.56
CA TRP A 42 -9.79 -4.17 -2.92
C TRP A 42 -10.88 -4.42 -1.88
N THR A 43 -10.53 -4.22 -0.61
CA THR A 43 -11.46 -4.36 0.50
C THR A 43 -11.92 -2.99 0.94
N PHE A 44 -13.23 -2.74 0.80
CA PHE A 44 -13.86 -1.48 1.20
C PHE A 44 -14.48 -1.67 2.59
N LEU A 45 -13.90 -1.00 3.59
CA LEU A 45 -14.40 -0.99 4.95
C LEU A 45 -15.23 0.28 5.15
N THR A 46 -16.52 0.12 5.42
CA THR A 46 -17.41 1.27 5.68
C THR A 46 -17.69 1.37 7.17
N PHE A 47 -17.26 2.46 7.80
CA PHE A 47 -17.52 2.74 9.21
C PHE A 47 -17.98 4.19 9.40
N ASN A 48 -19.14 4.42 10.02
CA ASN A 48 -19.69 5.76 10.28
C ASN A 48 -19.66 6.72 9.07
N ARG A 49 -20.02 6.24 7.88
CA ARG A 49 -19.99 6.97 6.58
C ARG A 49 -18.59 7.28 6.03
N SER A 50 -17.52 6.87 6.71
CA SER A 50 -16.16 6.85 6.15
C SER A 50 -15.91 5.53 5.44
N ILE A 51 -15.24 5.59 4.29
CA ILE A 51 -14.81 4.42 3.51
C ILE A 51 -13.29 4.34 3.59
N SER A 52 -12.77 3.31 4.23
CA SER A 52 -11.36 2.93 4.15
C SER A 52 -11.18 1.88 3.06
N VAL A 53 -10.11 1.97 2.29
CA VAL A 53 -9.77 0.99 1.26
C VAL A 53 -8.46 0.32 1.64
N VAL A 54 -8.49 -1.00 1.77
CA VAL A 54 -7.30 -1.83 1.97
C VAL A 54 -7.06 -2.64 0.70
N THR A 55 -5.83 -2.65 0.22
CA THR A 55 -5.44 -3.44 -0.96
C THR A 55 -4.62 -4.65 -0.57
N THR A 56 -4.91 -5.79 -1.20
CA THR A 56 -4.06 -6.99 -1.17
C THR A 56 -3.58 -7.29 -2.58
N PHE A 57 -2.27 -7.18 -2.82
CA PHE A 57 -1.68 -7.45 -4.13
C PHE A 57 -1.23 -8.90 -4.24
N PHE A 58 -1.47 -9.51 -5.40
CA PHE A 58 -0.97 -10.84 -5.74
C PHE A 58 0.22 -10.68 -6.69
N VAL A 59 1.42 -10.88 -6.17
CA VAL A 59 2.68 -10.70 -6.91
C VAL A 59 3.39 -12.05 -7.04
N PRO A 60 2.90 -12.94 -7.93
CA PRO A 60 3.50 -14.27 -8.10
C PRO A 60 4.97 -14.15 -8.49
N TYR A 61 5.81 -15.00 -7.90
CA TYR A 61 7.27 -14.99 -8.09
C TYR A 61 7.93 -13.65 -7.77
N CYS A 62 7.24 -12.78 -7.03
CA CYS A 62 7.72 -11.45 -6.65
C CYS A 62 8.10 -10.60 -7.88
N ASN A 63 7.39 -10.83 -8.98
CA ASN A 63 7.55 -10.09 -10.20
C ASN A 63 6.75 -8.78 -10.18
N PHE A 64 7.36 -7.74 -9.63
CA PHE A 64 6.81 -6.39 -9.63
C PHE A 64 6.92 -5.77 -11.03
N SER A 65 5.79 -5.30 -11.56
CA SER A 65 5.75 -4.56 -12.83
C SER A 65 6.15 -3.11 -12.62
N GLN A 66 6.81 -2.50 -13.61
CA GLN A 66 7.03 -1.05 -13.64
C GLN A 66 5.67 -0.34 -13.69
N PRO A 67 5.41 0.66 -12.82
CA PRO A 67 4.18 1.43 -12.85
C PRO A 67 4.13 2.38 -14.06
N SER A 68 2.92 2.63 -14.57
CA SER A 68 2.68 3.77 -15.47
C SER A 68 2.84 5.09 -14.71
N PRO A 69 2.96 6.24 -15.41
CA PRO A 69 2.90 7.54 -14.75
C PRO A 69 1.70 7.64 -13.80
N ASP A 70 1.96 8.15 -12.59
CA ASP A 70 0.99 8.34 -11.50
C ASP A 70 0.36 7.06 -10.93
N GLU A 71 0.86 5.88 -11.31
CA GLU A 71 0.49 4.61 -10.68
C GLU A 71 1.45 4.24 -9.55
N VAL A 72 0.92 3.65 -8.48
CA VAL A 72 1.72 3.23 -7.32
C VAL A 72 2.75 2.16 -7.70
N ASP A 73 3.98 2.32 -7.22
CA ASP A 73 5.03 1.31 -7.34
C ASP A 73 4.99 0.37 -6.14
N LEU A 74 4.71 -0.90 -6.39
CA LEU A 74 4.63 -1.91 -5.33
C LEU A 74 6.00 -2.30 -4.79
N ARG A 75 7.03 -2.27 -5.65
CA ARG A 75 8.38 -2.74 -5.30
C ARG A 75 9.01 -1.84 -4.24
N THR A 76 8.87 -0.53 -4.38
CA THR A 76 9.45 0.47 -3.48
C THR A 76 8.91 0.33 -2.06
N SER A 77 7.61 0.03 -1.92
CA SER A 77 6.99 -0.14 -0.61
C SER A 77 7.09 -1.54 -0.03
N PHE A 78 7.56 -2.53 -0.80
CA PHE A 78 7.72 -3.88 -0.32
C PHE A 78 8.75 -3.94 0.83
N PRO A 79 8.48 -4.66 1.94
CA PRO A 79 7.26 -5.41 2.23
C PRO A 79 6.01 -4.56 2.53
N LEU A 80 4.87 -5.03 2.02
CA LEU A 80 3.53 -4.48 2.24
C LEU A 80 2.94 -4.87 3.60
N SER A 81 3.51 -5.87 4.28
CA SER A 81 3.23 -6.20 5.68
C SER A 81 4.50 -6.09 6.51
N ARG A 82 4.49 -5.30 7.58
CA ARG A 82 5.67 -5.00 8.40
C ARG A 82 5.41 -5.33 9.87
N PHE A 83 6.40 -5.95 10.51
CA PHE A 83 6.35 -6.37 11.91
C PHE A 83 7.38 -5.58 12.71
N VAL A 84 6.92 -4.61 13.51
CA VAL A 84 7.79 -3.56 14.08
C VAL A 84 7.88 -3.61 15.61
N LYS A 85 7.42 -4.69 16.25
CA LYS A 85 7.51 -4.84 17.71
C LYS A 85 8.94 -4.59 18.20
N GLY A 86 9.06 -3.73 19.21
CA GLY A 86 10.34 -3.36 19.84
C GLY A 86 11.10 -2.24 19.13
N HIS A 87 10.61 -1.74 17.99
CA HIS A 87 11.16 -0.56 17.34
C HIS A 87 10.48 0.71 17.86
N GLN A 88 11.22 1.82 17.91
CA GLN A 88 10.67 3.13 18.28
C GLN A 88 10.17 3.91 17.05
N PHE A 89 10.80 3.66 15.91
CA PHE A 89 10.48 4.24 14.62
C PHE A 89 10.61 3.16 13.54
N PHE A 90 9.95 3.36 12.40
CA PHE A 90 10.10 2.51 11.23
C PHE A 90 9.98 3.34 9.96
N SER A 91 10.63 2.88 8.88
CA SER A 91 10.63 3.57 7.60
C SER A 91 9.82 2.80 6.56
N VAL A 92 9.10 3.54 5.72
CA VAL A 92 8.46 3.00 4.53
C VAL A 92 8.68 3.97 3.39
N ASP A 93 9.20 3.45 2.29
CA ASP A 93 9.28 4.20 1.04
C ASP A 93 8.00 3.95 0.24
N PHE A 94 7.47 5.00 -0.35
CA PHE A 94 6.36 4.94 -1.28
C PHE A 94 6.78 5.51 -2.61
N ALA A 95 6.22 5.04 -3.72
CA ALA A 95 6.51 5.66 -5.00
C ALA A 95 5.32 5.62 -5.94
N VAL A 96 5.35 6.52 -6.91
CA VAL A 96 4.50 6.51 -8.09
C VAL A 96 5.36 6.59 -9.36
N GLY A 97 4.86 6.04 -10.45
CA GLY A 97 5.52 6.14 -11.75
C GLY A 97 5.57 7.57 -12.29
N GLY A 98 6.54 7.81 -13.17
CA GLY A 98 6.76 9.07 -13.87
C GLY A 98 7.57 10.06 -13.02
N ALA A 99 8.90 10.09 -13.21
CA ALA A 99 9.78 11.03 -12.50
C ALA A 99 9.44 12.50 -12.83
N GLU A 100 9.04 12.75 -14.07
CA GLU A 100 8.67 14.07 -14.58
C GLU A 100 7.15 14.34 -14.58
N SER A 101 6.35 13.45 -14.00
CA SER A 101 4.92 13.71 -13.86
C SER A 101 4.66 14.75 -12.76
N ASP A 102 3.70 15.63 -13.02
CA ASP A 102 3.12 16.59 -12.09
C ASP A 102 1.87 16.05 -11.38
N GLY A 103 1.48 14.81 -11.67
CA GLY A 103 0.30 14.17 -11.07
C GLY A 103 0.41 13.99 -9.55
N VAL A 104 -0.74 13.90 -8.89
CA VAL A 104 -0.80 13.87 -7.42
C VAL A 104 -0.49 12.49 -6.86
N ALA A 105 0.33 12.45 -5.82
CA ALA A 105 0.43 11.30 -4.91
C ALA A 105 -0.07 11.69 -3.52
N ALA A 106 -0.53 10.75 -2.70
CA ALA A 106 -0.97 11.08 -1.34
C ALA A 106 -0.75 9.96 -0.35
N LEU A 107 -0.30 10.31 0.85
CA LEU A 107 -0.26 9.41 2.01
C LEU A 107 -1.50 9.65 2.88
N VAL A 108 -2.21 8.58 3.19
CA VAL A 108 -3.36 8.56 4.08
C VAL A 108 -2.99 7.69 5.28
N LEU A 109 -2.87 8.32 6.45
CA LEU A 109 -2.44 7.67 7.69
C LEU A 109 -3.60 7.08 8.49
N ASN A 110 -4.81 7.61 8.29
CA ASN A 110 -6.04 7.15 8.92
C ASN A 110 -7.25 7.62 8.07
N ALA A 111 -8.47 7.27 8.45
CA ALA A 111 -9.69 7.63 7.69
C ALA A 111 -9.98 9.14 7.59
N THR A 112 -9.18 10.00 8.23
CA THR A 112 -9.42 11.44 8.35
C THR A 112 -8.21 12.32 7.99
N THR A 113 -7.00 11.76 7.94
CA THR A 113 -5.75 12.49 7.69
C THR A 113 -5.17 12.04 6.36
N GLU A 114 -5.33 12.90 5.36
CA GLU A 114 -4.73 12.78 4.04
C GLU A 114 -3.67 13.87 3.87
N MET A 115 -2.46 13.47 3.51
CA MET A 115 -1.36 14.33 3.12
C MET A 115 -1.16 14.17 1.62
N GLN A 116 -1.63 15.16 0.86
CA GLN A 116 -1.39 15.23 -0.58
C GLN A 116 0.03 15.73 -0.82
N LEU A 117 0.75 15.02 -1.67
CA LEU A 117 2.13 15.25 -2.03
C LEU A 117 2.21 15.47 -3.54
N THR A 118 2.64 16.66 -3.96
CA THR A 118 2.89 16.98 -5.38
C THR A 118 4.29 17.54 -5.57
N ILE A 119 4.76 17.50 -6.81
CA ILE A 119 5.94 18.25 -7.24
C ILE A 119 5.47 19.31 -8.23
N GLU A 120 5.62 20.57 -7.85
CA GLU A 120 5.27 21.73 -8.69
C GLU A 120 6.53 22.57 -8.91
N ASP A 121 6.93 22.77 -10.16
CA ASP A 121 8.13 23.53 -10.54
C ASP A 121 9.41 23.13 -9.75
N GLY A 122 9.55 21.83 -9.43
CA GLY A 122 10.67 21.28 -8.67
C GLY A 122 10.59 21.49 -7.15
N GLN A 123 9.47 22.00 -6.64
CA GLN A 123 9.18 22.16 -5.23
C GLN A 123 8.25 21.07 -4.74
N CYS A 124 8.53 20.56 -3.54
CA CYS A 124 7.69 19.57 -2.89
C CYS A 124 6.55 20.28 -2.16
N MET A 125 5.31 19.93 -2.50
CA MET A 125 4.11 20.51 -1.92
C MET A 125 3.44 19.49 -1.01
N VAL A 126 3.11 19.90 0.20
CA VAL A 126 2.23 19.15 1.12
C VAL A 126 0.92 19.92 1.24
N ASN A 127 -0.18 19.31 0.82
CA ASN A 127 -1.51 19.94 0.84
C ASN A 127 -1.52 21.34 0.20
N GLY A 128 -0.81 21.50 -0.92
CA GLY A 128 -0.70 22.77 -1.64
C GLY A 128 0.19 23.83 -0.97
N THR A 129 0.93 23.49 0.07
CA THR A 129 1.91 24.37 0.72
C THR A 129 3.32 23.85 0.45
N ILE A 130 4.25 24.76 0.12
CA ILE A 130 5.65 24.41 -0.07
C ILE A 130 6.18 23.80 1.23
N TRP A 131 6.67 22.58 1.14
CA TRP A 131 7.27 21.87 2.26
C TRP A 131 8.78 22.08 2.33
N GLY A 132 9.46 22.15 1.17
CA GLY A 132 10.90 22.39 1.08
C GLY A 132 11.40 22.66 -0.36
N THR A 133 12.62 23.22 -0.45
CA THR A 133 13.32 23.50 -1.72
C THR A 133 14.83 23.31 -1.59
N PRO A 134 15.49 22.50 -2.45
CA PRO A 134 14.93 21.45 -3.30
C PRO A 134 14.31 20.33 -2.45
N CYS A 135 13.70 19.31 -3.08
CA CYS A 135 13.06 18.16 -2.41
C CYS A 135 14.02 17.23 -1.62
N GLN A 136 14.91 17.82 -0.81
CA GLN A 136 16.09 17.18 -0.26
C GLN A 136 16.46 17.74 1.12
N ASP A 137 15.50 18.28 1.87
CA ASP A 137 15.79 18.89 3.17
C ASP A 137 14.70 18.57 4.21
N TYR A 138 15.14 17.81 5.22
CA TYR A 138 14.47 17.30 6.43
C TYR A 138 13.71 15.96 6.37
N ASN A 139 14.46 14.88 6.65
CA ASN A 139 14.07 13.54 7.18
C ASN A 139 12.97 12.72 6.49
N ASP A 140 12.07 13.32 5.71
CA ASP A 140 11.09 12.69 4.85
C ASP A 140 11.08 13.50 3.54
N ASP A 141 11.36 12.89 2.39
CA ASP A 141 11.57 13.62 1.13
C ASP A 141 10.81 12.96 -0.02
N LEU A 142 10.18 13.76 -0.88
CA LEU A 142 9.65 13.28 -2.17
C LEU A 142 10.68 13.56 -3.28
N VAL A 143 11.46 12.55 -3.64
CA VAL A 143 12.56 12.68 -4.61
C VAL A 143 12.18 12.18 -5.99
N LYS A 144 12.70 12.84 -7.03
CA LYS A 144 12.66 12.32 -8.40
C LYS A 144 13.78 11.31 -8.60
N ASN A 145 13.45 10.14 -9.13
CA ASN A 145 14.40 9.14 -9.61
C ASN A 145 14.20 8.94 -11.11
N GLU A 146 14.92 9.72 -11.91
CA GLU A 146 14.83 9.68 -13.38
C GLU A 146 15.25 8.31 -13.96
N THR A 147 16.21 7.63 -13.32
CA THR A 147 16.71 6.33 -13.80
C THR A 147 15.66 5.23 -13.67
N ALA A 148 14.95 5.20 -12.54
CA ALA A 148 13.84 4.27 -12.32
C ALA A 148 12.50 4.81 -12.90
N ASN A 149 12.50 6.07 -13.37
CA ASN A 149 11.31 6.82 -13.76
C ASN A 149 10.22 6.83 -12.67
N LEU A 150 10.62 7.16 -11.43
CA LEU A 150 9.75 7.19 -10.25
C LEU A 150 9.82 8.54 -9.52
N ARG A 151 8.76 8.87 -8.78
CA ARG A 151 8.81 9.83 -7.67
C ARG A 151 8.66 9.05 -6.37
N ILE A 152 9.64 9.15 -5.49
CA ILE A 152 9.78 8.31 -4.29
C ILE A 152 9.62 9.19 -3.06
N PHE A 153 8.67 8.86 -2.21
CA PHE A 153 8.47 9.46 -0.90
C PHE A 153 9.10 8.59 0.18
N HIS A 154 10.16 9.08 0.79
CA HIS A 154 10.79 8.47 1.96
C HIS A 154 10.06 8.91 3.22
N ALA A 155 9.53 7.98 4.01
CA ALA A 155 8.75 8.32 5.19
C ALA A 155 9.20 7.55 6.43
N ASN A 156 9.38 8.28 7.52
CA ASN A 156 9.70 7.77 8.85
C ASN A 156 8.53 7.98 9.80
N PHE A 157 8.09 6.89 10.42
CA PHE A 157 6.94 6.88 11.32
C PHE A 157 7.37 6.58 12.75
N THR A 158 6.68 7.19 13.70
CA THR A 158 6.76 6.83 15.12
C THR A 158 5.57 5.94 15.48
N LEU A 159 5.79 4.99 16.39
CA LEU A 159 4.71 4.10 16.82
C LEU A 159 3.62 4.91 17.55
N LEU A 160 2.37 4.71 17.12
CA LEU A 160 1.21 5.29 17.77
C LEU A 160 0.92 4.61 19.13
N PRO A 161 0.65 5.38 20.20
CA PRO A 161 0.34 4.80 21.50
C PRO A 161 -1.01 4.08 21.47
N ASN A 162 -1.10 2.93 22.13
CA ASN A 162 -2.31 2.10 22.26
C ASN A 162 -2.87 1.56 20.94
N VAL A 163 -2.07 1.53 19.86
CA VAL A 163 -2.42 0.92 18.58
C VAL A 163 -1.72 -0.43 18.47
N GLN A 164 -2.44 -1.46 18.03
CA GLN A 164 -1.85 -2.78 17.76
C GLN A 164 -1.39 -2.92 16.32
N GLN A 165 -2.11 -2.29 15.39
CA GLN A 165 -1.87 -2.35 13.96
C GLN A 165 -2.37 -1.05 13.31
N GLU A 166 -1.67 -0.60 12.28
CA GLU A 166 -2.10 0.49 11.42
C GLU A 166 -2.01 0.11 9.94
N VAL A 167 -2.73 0.86 9.10
CA VAL A 167 -2.69 0.71 7.64
C VAL A 167 -2.35 2.06 7.04
N LEU A 168 -1.16 2.14 6.45
CA LEU A 168 -0.69 3.28 5.69
C LEU A 168 -1.19 3.13 4.26
N THR A 169 -1.93 4.10 3.75
CA THR A 169 -2.45 4.04 2.38
C THR A 169 -1.77 5.06 1.50
N TRP A 170 -1.14 4.59 0.44
CA TRP A 170 -0.54 5.41 -0.61
C TRP A 170 -1.45 5.46 -1.82
N LYS A 171 -1.69 6.66 -2.35
CA LYS A 171 -2.57 6.90 -3.50
C LYS A 171 -1.73 7.48 -4.64
N GLY A 172 -1.90 6.90 -5.83
CA GLY A 172 -1.66 7.59 -7.10
C GLY A 172 -2.98 8.09 -7.68
N ASP A 173 -3.02 8.38 -8.98
CA ASP A 173 -4.23 8.91 -9.66
C ASP A 173 -5.43 7.94 -9.53
N LYS A 174 -5.27 6.72 -10.05
CA LYS A 174 -6.31 5.66 -10.04
C LYS A 174 -5.92 4.41 -9.28
N THR A 175 -4.74 4.38 -8.71
CA THR A 175 -4.20 3.22 -8.00
C THR A 175 -3.97 3.54 -6.54
N ARG A 176 -4.07 2.51 -5.70
CA ARG A 176 -3.88 2.62 -4.26
C ARG A 176 -3.06 1.44 -3.80
N LEU A 177 -2.24 1.69 -2.79
CA LEU A 177 -1.47 0.68 -2.10
C LEU A 177 -1.70 0.84 -0.60
N SER A 178 -1.84 -0.27 0.10
CA SER A 178 -1.89 -0.34 1.55
C SER A 178 -0.66 -1.08 2.07
N VAL A 179 0.06 -0.45 3.01
CA VAL A 179 1.10 -1.09 3.82
C VAL A 179 0.54 -1.28 5.22
N THR A 180 0.49 -2.53 5.66
CA THR A 180 0.01 -2.89 6.99
C THR A 180 1.19 -2.99 7.95
N VAL A 181 1.11 -2.32 9.09
CA VAL A 181 2.18 -2.32 10.10
C VAL A 181 1.62 -2.89 11.40
N ASP A 182 2.18 -4.01 11.86
CA ASP A 182 1.80 -4.69 13.10
C ASP A 182 2.83 -4.41 14.19
N TYR A 183 2.38 -3.80 15.29
CA TYR A 183 3.24 -3.38 16.40
C TYR A 183 3.45 -4.51 17.42
N THR A 184 2.66 -5.58 17.33
CA THR A 184 2.63 -6.69 18.28
C THR A 184 3.53 -7.85 17.86
N GLN A 185 3.84 -7.92 16.56
CA GLN A 185 4.67 -8.95 15.94
C GLN A 185 6.06 -8.43 15.58
N SER A 186 7.03 -9.34 15.59
CA SER A 186 8.41 -9.14 15.15
C SER A 186 8.78 -10.24 14.17
N GLY A 187 9.72 -9.97 13.27
CA GLY A 187 10.28 -10.98 12.36
C GLY A 187 10.09 -10.62 10.90
N ILE A 188 10.24 -11.63 10.04
CA ILE A 188 10.12 -11.48 8.58
C ILE A 188 8.65 -11.69 8.19
N SER A 189 8.10 -10.79 7.39
CA SER A 189 6.74 -10.94 6.89
C SER A 189 6.64 -12.12 5.91
N PRO A 190 5.49 -12.82 5.84
CA PRO A 190 5.36 -14.03 5.02
C PRO A 190 5.70 -13.83 3.55
N GLU A 191 5.36 -12.66 3.00
CA GLU A 191 5.66 -12.30 1.61
C GLU A 191 7.17 -12.17 1.33
N VAL A 192 7.96 -11.65 2.28
CA VAL A 192 9.43 -11.59 2.15
C VAL A 192 10.00 -12.99 2.19
N ALA A 193 9.55 -13.81 3.14
CA ALA A 193 10.00 -15.20 3.25
C ALA A 193 9.71 -16.01 1.97
N GLU A 194 8.54 -15.81 1.35
CA GLU A 194 8.21 -16.44 0.08
C GLU A 194 9.12 -15.93 -1.05
N CYS A 195 9.30 -14.61 -1.19
CA CYS A 195 10.16 -14.02 -2.21
C CYS A 195 11.62 -14.48 -2.13
N ASP A 196 12.18 -14.50 -0.92
CA ASP A 196 13.57 -14.92 -0.68
C ASP A 196 13.78 -16.41 -0.98
N SER A 197 12.75 -17.23 -0.75
CA SER A 197 12.81 -18.67 -1.02
C SER A 197 12.91 -19.03 -2.50
N LYS A 198 12.46 -18.13 -3.40
CA LYS A 198 12.47 -18.33 -4.86
C LYS A 198 13.70 -17.75 -5.56
N LEU A 199 14.56 -17.04 -4.83
CA LEU A 199 15.85 -16.55 -5.31
C LEU A 199 16.99 -17.59 -5.16
N LYS A 200 16.66 -18.80 -4.71
CA LYS A 200 17.54 -19.97 -4.64
C LYS A 200 17.23 -20.94 -5.77
#